data_AF-A0A4Y9A7G8-F1
#
_entry.id   AF-A0A4Y9A7G8-F1
#
_cell.length_a   1.000
_cell.length_b   1.000
_cell.length_c   1.000
_cell.angle_alpha   90.00
_cell.angle_beta   90.00
_cell.angle_gamma   90.00
#
_symmetry.space_group_name_H-M   'P 1'
#
loop_
_entity.id
_entity.type
_entity.pdbx_description
1 polymer ?
#
loop_
_entity_poly.entity_id
_entity_poly.type
_entity_poly.pdbx_seq_one_letter_code
_entity_poly.pdbx_strand_id
1 'polypeptide(L)'
;MEWVVLGSVWLIGVIVYFGGPAYLKEKGKNLATREDIGAITEKVESIRLQTNEELELLRTDLIDESEALVRKRDVYERLSGAMRIFIQGQFPDQETGQKRQQDFLDSYAAAWLWASDDLIRSLNTFILMNMRVPAENNPHQQKLKNAYFNVLLQMRKDAGFYDTELGLDDLVFVQF
;
A
#
# COMPACT_ATOMS: atom_id res chain seq x y z
N MET A 1 -4.92 45.84 79.76
CA MET A 1 -5.25 45.47 78.37
C MET A 1 -4.03 45.45 77.47
N GLU A 2 -3.06 46.37 77.60
CA GLU A 2 -1.88 46.45 76.70
C GLU A 2 -0.98 45.20 76.68
N TRP A 3 -0.73 44.56 77.82
CA TRP A 3 0.10 43.34 77.89
C TRP A 3 -0.50 42.14 77.12
N VAL A 4 -1.83 42.06 77.04
CA VAL A 4 -2.53 41.01 76.28
C VAL A 4 -2.37 41.25 74.77
N VAL A 5 -2.37 42.52 74.34
CA VAL A 5 -2.15 42.92 72.95
C VAL A 5 -0.70 42.68 72.53
N LEU A 6 0.27 42.98 73.39
CA LEU A 6 1.68 42.68 73.13
C LEU A 6 1.95 41.17 73.03
N GLY A 7 1.36 40.39 73.94
CA GLY A 7 1.47 38.93 73.91
C GLY A 7 0.87 38.32 72.64
N SER A 8 -0.30 38.78 72.19
CA SER A 8 -0.94 38.28 70.98
C SER A 8 -0.19 38.66 69.70
N VAL A 9 0.35 39.87 69.60
CA VAL A 9 1.19 40.31 68.47
C VAL A 9 2.46 39.47 68.38
N TRP A 10 3.13 39.20 69.51
CA TRP A 10 4.30 38.34 69.54
C TRP A 10 3.98 36.92 69.07
N LEU A 11 2.85 36.36 69.52
CA LEU A 11 2.40 35.01 69.17
C LEU A 11 2.04 34.88 67.67
N ILE A 12 1.40 35.90 67.10
CA ILE A 12 1.17 36.00 65.64
C ILE A 12 2.50 36.09 64.89
N GLY A 13 3.45 36.89 65.39
CA GLY A 13 4.79 37.00 64.81
C GLY A 13 5.52 35.66 64.77
N VAL A 14 5.44 34.87 65.86
CA VAL A 14 6.02 33.52 65.92
C VAL A 14 5.36 32.58 64.91
N ILE A 15 4.02 32.59 64.81
CA ILE A 15 3.28 31.76 63.84
C ILE A 15 3.65 32.11 62.40
N VAL A 16 3.74 33.40 62.07
CA VAL A 16 4.11 33.86 60.72
C VAL A 16 5.56 33.51 60.42
N TYR A 17 6.47 33.71 61.38
CA TYR A 17 7.90 33.43 61.21
C TYR A 17 8.19 31.95 60.97
N PHE A 18 7.55 31.05 61.73
CA PHE A 18 7.76 29.60 61.59
C PHE A 18 6.84 28.93 60.54
N GLY A 19 5.58 29.36 60.42
CA GLY A 19 4.59 28.73 59.55
C GLY A 19 4.54 29.29 58.12
N GLY A 20 4.84 30.58 57.95
CA GLY A 20 4.83 31.25 56.64
C GLY A 20 5.77 30.62 55.58
N PRO A 21 7.04 30.34 55.91
CA PRO A 21 7.98 29.74 54.96
C PRO A 21 7.56 28.34 54.49
N ALA A 22 7.01 27.52 55.38
CA ALA A 22 6.56 26.17 55.06
C ALA A 22 5.35 26.19 54.10
N TYR A 23 4.39 27.10 54.33
CA TYR A 23 3.23 27.28 53.46
C TYR A 23 3.62 27.79 52.06
N LEU A 24 4.52 28.77 51.97
CA LEU A 24 5.03 29.27 50.68
C LEU A 24 5.78 28.19 49.89
N LYS A 25 6.56 27.35 50.58
CA LYS A 25 7.27 26.21 49.96
C LYS A 25 6.29 25.19 49.37
N GLU A 26 5.26 24.82 50.11
CA GLU A 26 4.28 23.84 49.64
C GLU A 26 3.39 24.40 48.51
N LYS A 27 3.05 25.70 48.59
CA LYS A 27 2.36 26.40 47.50
C LYS A 27 3.22 26.48 46.23
N GLY A 28 4.52 26.73 46.36
CA GLY A 28 5.46 26.73 45.25
C GLY A 28 5.59 25.35 44.60
N LYS A 29 5.68 24.27 45.38
CA LYS A 29 5.66 22.89 44.86
C LYS A 29 4.36 22.58 44.11
N ASN A 30 3.21 22.93 44.68
CA ASN A 30 1.92 22.68 44.04
C ASN A 30 1.76 23.45 42.72
N LEU A 31 2.37 24.63 42.61
CA LEU A 31 2.42 25.39 41.35
C LEU A 31 3.30 24.67 40.33
N ALA A 32 4.53 24.30 40.70
CA ALA A 32 5.44 23.56 39.82
C ALA A 32 4.83 22.24 39.33
N THR A 33 4.18 21.46 40.20
CA THR A 33 3.50 20.22 39.81
C THR A 33 2.37 20.45 38.80
N ARG A 34 1.62 21.56 38.92
CA ARG A 34 0.56 21.90 37.96
C ARG A 34 1.12 22.29 36.60
N GLU A 35 2.22 23.03 36.59
CA GLU A 35 2.94 23.40 35.36
C GLU A 35 3.51 22.15 34.68
N ASP A 36 4.11 21.24 35.43
CA ASP A 36 4.62 19.96 34.93
C ASP A 36 3.50 19.11 34.30
N ILE A 37 2.34 19.00 34.95
CA ILE A 37 1.17 18.29 34.40
C ILE A 37 0.68 18.96 33.11
N GLY A 38 0.67 20.30 33.07
CA GLY A 38 0.31 21.06 31.88
C GLY A 38 1.25 20.75 30.70
N ALA A 39 2.56 20.82 30.93
CA ALA A 39 3.58 20.53 29.94
C ALA A 39 3.51 19.07 29.44
N ILE A 40 3.27 18.11 30.34
CA ILE A 40 3.05 16.71 29.97
C ILE A 40 1.80 16.57 29.09
N THR A 41 0.69 17.24 29.47
CA THR A 41 -0.56 17.16 28.71
C THR A 41 -0.38 17.73 27.30
N GLU A 42 0.27 18.89 27.17
CA GLU A 42 0.60 19.47 25.87
C GLU A 42 1.49 18.54 25.04
N LYS A 43 2.47 17.89 25.69
CA LYS A 43 3.32 16.92 25.00
C LYS A 43 2.56 15.68 24.54
N VAL A 44 1.65 15.16 25.35
CA VAL A 44 0.80 14.02 25.00
C VAL A 44 -0.15 14.37 23.86
N GLU A 45 -0.78 15.55 23.90
CA GLU A 45 -1.67 16.01 22.83
C GLU A 45 -0.90 16.22 21.52
N SER A 46 0.29 16.82 21.57
CA SER A 46 1.11 16.97 20.35
C SER A 46 1.57 15.64 19.76
N ILE A 47 1.95 14.65 20.59
CA ILE A 47 2.27 13.29 20.11
C ILE A 47 1.02 12.64 19.49
N ARG A 48 -0.14 12.79 20.13
CA ARG A 48 -1.41 12.24 19.63
C ARG A 48 -1.78 12.82 18.27
N LEU A 49 -1.63 14.14 18.10
CA LEU A 49 -1.86 14.81 16.82
C LEU A 49 -0.90 14.29 15.74
N GLN A 50 0.40 14.24 16.04
CA GLN A 50 1.41 13.71 15.11
C GLN A 50 1.12 12.26 14.71
N THR A 51 0.76 11.42 15.69
CA THR A 51 0.45 10.00 15.43
C THR A 51 -0.81 9.87 14.55
N ASN A 52 -1.82 10.71 14.76
CA ASN A 52 -3.02 10.71 13.92
C ASN A 52 -2.70 11.16 12.50
N GLU A 53 -1.89 12.19 12.32
CA GLU A 53 -1.43 12.65 11.00
C GLU A 53 -0.66 11.54 10.27
N GLU A 54 0.31 10.90 10.94
CA GLU A 54 1.07 9.78 10.38
C GLU A 54 0.17 8.60 10.00
N LEU A 55 -0.84 8.28 10.82
CA LEU A 55 -1.81 7.23 10.51
C LEU A 55 -2.71 7.56 9.32
N GLU A 56 -3.10 8.82 9.16
CA GLU A 56 -3.89 9.25 8.01
C GLU A 56 -3.09 9.17 6.71
N LEU A 57 -1.82 9.58 6.74
CA LEU A 57 -0.90 9.44 5.61
C LEU A 57 -0.71 7.97 5.24
N LEU A 58 -0.37 7.11 6.21
CA LEU A 58 -0.17 5.69 5.95
C LEU A 58 -1.44 5.01 5.41
N ARG A 59 -2.62 5.38 5.91
CA ARG A 59 -3.89 4.88 5.37
C ARG A 59 -4.10 5.29 3.92
N THR A 60 -3.75 6.52 3.58
CA THR A 60 -3.89 7.06 2.22
C THR A 60 -2.97 6.31 1.28
N ASP A 61 -1.70 6.13 1.65
CA ASP A 61 -0.72 5.38 0.87
C ASP A 61 -1.17 3.92 0.63
N LEU A 62 -1.70 3.26 1.66
CA LEU A 62 -2.21 1.89 1.54
C LEU A 62 -3.45 1.79 0.64
N ILE A 63 -4.33 2.80 0.66
CA ILE A 63 -5.49 2.87 -0.24
C ILE A 63 -5.02 3.04 -1.68
N ASP A 64 -4.09 3.96 -1.93
CA ASP A 64 -3.55 4.22 -3.27
C ASP A 64 -2.85 2.97 -3.84
N GLU A 65 -2.05 2.27 -3.03
CA GLU A 65 -1.41 1.02 -3.42
C GLU A 65 -2.45 -0.07 -3.72
N SER A 66 -3.47 -0.20 -2.86
CA SER A 66 -4.56 -1.15 -3.06
C SER A 66 -5.34 -0.86 -4.35
N GLU A 67 -5.66 0.40 -4.63
CA GLU A 67 -6.35 0.80 -5.85
C GLU A 67 -5.51 0.51 -7.10
N ALA A 68 -4.21 0.81 -7.06
CA ALA A 68 -3.30 0.50 -8.15
C ALA A 68 -3.24 -1.02 -8.41
N LEU A 69 -3.19 -1.84 -7.35
CA LEU A 69 -3.23 -3.29 -7.46
C LEU A 69 -4.55 -3.81 -8.05
N VAL A 70 -5.69 -3.24 -7.67
CA VAL A 70 -7.00 -3.60 -8.25
C VAL A 70 -7.01 -3.29 -9.75
N ARG A 71 -6.57 -2.09 -10.16
CA ARG A 71 -6.51 -1.72 -11.58
C ARG A 71 -5.59 -2.64 -12.38
N LYS A 72 -4.42 -3.01 -11.83
CA LYS A 72 -3.53 -3.99 -12.46
C LYS A 72 -4.23 -5.32 -12.71
N ARG A 73 -4.96 -5.84 -11.71
CA ARG A 73 -5.70 -7.10 -11.82
C ARG A 73 -6.75 -7.04 -12.93
N ASP A 74 -7.51 -5.95 -13.03
CA ASP A 74 -8.51 -5.74 -14.08
C ASP A 74 -7.88 -5.67 -15.49
N VAL A 75 -6.69 -5.07 -15.60
CA VAL A 75 -5.93 -5.05 -16.85
C VAL A 75 -5.43 -6.44 -17.22
N TYR A 76 -4.92 -7.21 -16.26
CA TYR A 76 -4.38 -8.55 -16.51
C TYR A 76 -5.46 -9.57 -16.83
N GLU A 77 -6.64 -9.46 -16.22
CA GLU A 77 -7.80 -10.27 -16.59
C GLU A 77 -8.15 -10.06 -18.06
N ARG A 78 -8.33 -8.80 -18.49
CA ARG A 78 -8.65 -8.46 -19.89
C ARG A 78 -7.56 -8.90 -20.85
N LEU A 79 -6.30 -8.61 -20.52
CA LEU A 79 -5.16 -8.98 -21.36
C LEU A 79 -5.03 -10.50 -21.50
N SER A 80 -5.14 -11.26 -20.41
CA SER A 80 -5.06 -12.73 -20.46
C SER A 80 -6.19 -13.35 -21.30
N GLY A 81 -7.40 -12.78 -21.22
CA GLY A 81 -8.53 -13.15 -22.05
C GLY A 81 -8.29 -12.83 -23.52
N ALA A 82 -7.81 -11.63 -23.83
CA ALA A 82 -7.52 -11.19 -25.19
C ALA A 82 -6.34 -11.95 -25.82
N MET A 83 -5.34 -12.35 -25.04
CA MET A 83 -4.20 -13.15 -25.52
C MET A 83 -4.60 -14.53 -26.04
N ARG A 84 -5.81 -15.02 -25.74
CA ARG A 84 -6.32 -16.29 -26.30
C ARG A 84 -6.37 -16.31 -27.83
N ILE A 85 -6.41 -15.15 -28.48
CA ILE A 85 -6.37 -15.04 -29.95
C ILE A 85 -5.14 -15.73 -30.55
N PHE A 86 -4.02 -15.72 -29.85
CA PHE A 86 -2.77 -16.35 -30.29
C PHE A 86 -2.75 -17.87 -30.09
N ILE A 87 -3.66 -18.40 -29.28
CA ILE A 87 -3.77 -19.83 -29.00
C ILE A 87 -4.80 -20.49 -29.92
N GLN A 88 -5.95 -19.83 -30.14
CA GLN A 88 -7.08 -20.42 -30.87
C GLN A 88 -6.96 -20.27 -32.39
N GLY A 89 -6.23 -19.25 -32.89
CA GLY A 89 -5.75 -19.13 -34.29
C GLY A 89 -6.79 -19.05 -35.41
N GLN A 90 -8.04 -19.47 -35.19
CA GLN A 90 -9.11 -19.52 -36.19
C GLN A 90 -10.37 -18.85 -35.66
N PHE A 91 -10.88 -17.89 -36.42
CA PHE A 91 -12.13 -17.19 -36.15
C PHE A 91 -13.18 -17.58 -37.19
N PRO A 92 -14.45 -17.78 -36.80
CA PRO A 92 -15.51 -18.21 -37.71
C PRO A 92 -15.82 -17.18 -38.80
N ASP A 93 -15.59 -15.89 -38.53
CA ASP A 93 -15.83 -14.80 -39.46
C ASP A 93 -14.80 -13.66 -39.28
N GLN A 94 -14.67 -12.81 -40.30
CA GLN A 94 -13.69 -11.72 -40.34
C GLN A 94 -13.99 -10.61 -39.32
N GLU A 95 -15.26 -10.34 -39.03
CA GLU A 95 -15.68 -9.29 -38.10
C GLU A 95 -15.28 -9.64 -36.66
N THR A 96 -15.54 -10.89 -36.25
CA THR A 96 -15.12 -11.47 -34.97
C THR A 96 -13.61 -11.44 -34.83
N GLY A 97 -12.88 -11.78 -35.90
CA GLY A 97 -11.41 -11.69 -35.91
C GLY A 97 -10.90 -10.27 -35.66
N GLN A 98 -11.46 -9.27 -36.36
CA GLN A 98 -11.09 -7.87 -36.18
C GLN A 98 -11.41 -7.35 -34.78
N LYS A 99 -12.61 -7.67 -34.26
CA LYS A 99 -13.01 -7.30 -32.91
C LYS A 99 -12.04 -7.85 -31.86
N ARG A 100 -11.67 -9.12 -31.96
CA ARG A 100 -10.73 -9.77 -31.03
C ARG A 100 -9.31 -9.19 -31.13
N GLN A 101 -8.88 -8.78 -32.33
CA GLN A 101 -7.61 -8.06 -32.50
C GLN A 101 -7.65 -6.68 -31.84
N GLN A 102 -8.74 -5.94 -32.01
CA GLN A 102 -8.96 -4.66 -31.36
C GLN A 102 -8.93 -4.81 -29.82
N ASP A 103 -9.67 -5.78 -29.28
CA ASP A 103 -9.71 -6.10 -27.84
C ASP A 103 -8.29 -6.36 -27.27
N PHE A 104 -7.45 -7.05 -28.05
CA PHE A 104 -6.05 -7.28 -27.68
C PHE A 104 -5.21 -6.01 -27.72
N LEU A 105 -5.32 -5.20 -28.77
CA LEU A 105 -4.57 -3.94 -28.88
C LEU A 105 -4.93 -2.97 -27.74
N ASP A 106 -6.21 -2.87 -27.40
CA ASP A 106 -6.70 -2.01 -26.31
C ASP A 106 -6.18 -2.53 -24.95
N SER A 107 -6.24 -3.84 -24.73
CA SER A 107 -5.71 -4.46 -23.50
C SER A 107 -4.18 -4.35 -23.40
N TYR A 108 -3.48 -4.45 -24.53
CA TYR A 108 -2.04 -4.28 -24.62
C TYR A 108 -1.62 -2.84 -24.32
N ALA A 109 -2.32 -1.85 -24.87
CA ALA A 109 -2.09 -0.44 -24.56
C ALA A 109 -2.35 -0.14 -23.08
N ALA A 110 -3.42 -0.71 -22.51
CA ALA A 110 -3.68 -0.59 -21.07
C ALA A 110 -2.58 -1.23 -20.22
N ALA A 111 -2.06 -2.38 -20.64
CA ALA A 111 -0.93 -3.03 -19.96
C ALA A 111 0.32 -2.14 -19.96
N TRP A 112 0.63 -1.42 -21.04
CA TRP A 112 1.76 -0.49 -21.06
C TRP A 112 1.68 0.63 -20.02
N LEU A 113 0.48 0.98 -19.57
CA LEU A 113 0.28 2.01 -18.54
C LEU A 113 0.39 1.45 -17.11
N TRP A 114 -0.04 0.20 -16.90
CA TRP A 114 -0.23 -0.36 -15.56
C TRP A 114 0.71 -1.50 -15.20
N ALA A 115 1.29 -2.18 -16.20
CA ALA A 115 2.14 -3.34 -15.98
C ALA A 115 3.55 -2.99 -15.55
N SER A 116 4.15 -3.86 -14.77
CA SER A 116 5.59 -3.86 -14.52
C SER A 116 6.40 -4.05 -15.79
N ASP A 117 7.62 -3.51 -15.80
CA ASP A 117 8.56 -3.65 -16.90
C ASP A 117 8.86 -5.13 -17.23
N ASP A 118 8.92 -6.00 -16.22
CA ASP A 118 9.20 -7.43 -16.40
C ASP A 118 8.06 -8.13 -17.14
N LEU A 119 6.82 -7.75 -16.85
CA LEU A 119 5.65 -8.22 -17.58
C LEU A 119 5.66 -7.71 -19.03
N ILE A 120 5.92 -6.43 -19.27
CA ILE A 120 6.00 -5.87 -20.62
C ILE A 120 7.09 -6.54 -21.46
N ARG A 121 8.28 -6.77 -20.88
CA ARG A 121 9.37 -7.49 -21.56
C ARG A 121 8.97 -8.92 -21.92
N SER A 122 8.31 -9.62 -21.01
CA SER A 122 7.81 -10.99 -21.24
C SER A 122 6.74 -11.03 -22.33
N LEU A 123 5.82 -10.06 -22.31
CA LEU A 123 4.74 -9.92 -23.29
C LEU A 123 5.29 -9.64 -24.69
N ASN A 124 6.22 -8.69 -24.82
CA ASN A 124 6.86 -8.38 -26.10
C ASN A 124 7.60 -9.59 -26.66
N THR A 125 8.28 -10.34 -25.79
CA THR A 125 8.97 -11.59 -26.17
C THR A 125 7.98 -12.60 -26.75
N PHE A 126 6.84 -12.80 -26.09
CA PHE A 126 5.78 -13.69 -26.57
C PHE A 126 5.19 -13.24 -27.92
N ILE A 127 4.87 -11.95 -28.08
CA ILE A 127 4.30 -11.43 -29.34
C ILE A 127 5.31 -11.58 -30.49
N LEU A 128 6.58 -11.26 -30.27
CA LEU A 128 7.64 -11.42 -31.28
C LEU A 128 7.83 -12.88 -31.71
N MET A 129 7.66 -13.83 -30.79
CA MET A 129 7.71 -15.26 -31.12
C MET A 129 6.50 -15.71 -31.96
N ASN A 130 5.31 -15.18 -31.70
CA ASN A 130 4.11 -15.47 -32.50
C ASN A 130 4.20 -14.92 -33.94
N MET A 131 4.81 -13.75 -34.14
CA MET A 131 4.90 -13.12 -35.47
C MET A 131 5.84 -13.85 -36.45
N ARG A 132 6.70 -14.77 -35.98
CA ARG A 132 7.81 -15.32 -36.78
C ARG A 132 7.61 -16.75 -37.29
N VAL A 133 6.54 -17.48 -36.93
CA VAL A 133 6.42 -18.92 -37.23
C VAL A 133 4.97 -19.35 -37.58
N PRO A 134 4.70 -19.86 -38.80
CA PRO A 134 3.45 -20.55 -39.12
C PRO A 134 3.38 -21.91 -38.39
N ALA A 135 2.19 -22.26 -37.89
CA ALA A 135 1.94 -23.28 -36.88
C ALA A 135 2.12 -24.75 -37.30
N GLU A 136 2.69 -25.07 -38.46
CA GLU A 136 2.77 -26.46 -38.93
C GLU A 136 4.14 -27.08 -38.64
N ASN A 137 4.15 -28.00 -37.66
CA ASN A 137 5.20 -28.98 -37.35
C ASN A 137 6.49 -28.49 -36.67
N ASN A 138 6.42 -27.53 -35.74
CA ASN A 138 7.62 -26.90 -35.19
C ASN A 138 7.93 -27.28 -33.70
N PRO A 139 9.14 -27.77 -33.36
CA PRO A 139 9.69 -27.84 -31.99
C PRO A 139 9.55 -26.56 -31.16
N HIS A 140 9.27 -25.43 -31.82
CA HIS A 140 9.02 -24.12 -31.23
C HIS A 140 7.65 -23.98 -30.53
N GLN A 141 6.72 -24.93 -30.64
CA GLN A 141 5.44 -24.86 -29.91
C GLN A 141 5.66 -24.90 -28.39
N GLN A 142 6.62 -25.67 -27.89
CA GLN A 142 7.01 -25.63 -26.46
C GLN A 142 7.58 -24.26 -26.08
N LYS A 143 8.47 -23.68 -26.90
CA LYS A 143 9.01 -22.34 -26.63
C LYS A 143 7.93 -21.27 -26.57
N LEU A 144 6.91 -21.37 -27.43
CA LEU A 144 5.77 -20.46 -27.42
C LEU A 144 4.90 -20.64 -26.18
N LYS A 145 4.63 -21.89 -25.78
CA LYS A 145 3.92 -22.20 -24.52
C LYS A 145 4.69 -21.67 -23.31
N ASN A 146 6.01 -21.79 -23.29
CA ASN A 146 6.86 -21.26 -22.23
C ASN A 146 6.81 -19.73 -22.19
N ALA A 147 6.86 -19.07 -23.35
CA ALA A 147 6.73 -17.62 -23.43
C ALA A 147 5.35 -17.15 -22.94
N TYR A 148 4.28 -17.85 -23.32
CA TYR A 148 2.92 -17.59 -22.83
C TYR A 148 2.81 -17.77 -21.31
N PHE A 149 3.32 -18.89 -20.79
CA PHE A 149 3.37 -19.18 -19.37
C PHE A 149 4.14 -18.09 -18.60
N ASN A 150 5.29 -17.66 -19.10
CA ASN A 150 6.08 -16.61 -18.48
C ASN A 150 5.30 -15.29 -18.37
N VAL A 151 4.50 -14.94 -19.39
CA VAL A 151 3.61 -13.77 -19.31
C VAL A 151 2.61 -13.92 -18.17
N LEU A 152 1.92 -15.06 -18.07
CA LEU A 152 0.97 -15.33 -16.99
C LEU A 152 1.62 -15.34 -15.60
N LEU A 153 2.84 -15.88 -15.51
CA LEU A 153 3.61 -15.91 -14.28
C LEU A 153 3.96 -14.49 -13.81
N GLN A 154 4.40 -13.63 -14.74
CA GLN A 154 4.67 -12.23 -14.41
C GLN A 154 3.40 -11.46 -14.04
N MET A 155 2.27 -11.70 -14.73
CA MET A 155 0.97 -11.14 -14.32
C MET A 155 0.59 -11.53 -12.89
N ARG A 156 0.79 -12.80 -12.51
CA ARG A 156 0.51 -13.27 -11.13
C ARG A 156 1.38 -12.55 -10.11
N LYS A 157 2.68 -12.49 -10.34
CA LYS A 157 3.62 -11.82 -9.42
C LYS A 157 3.24 -10.36 -9.24
N ASP A 158 3.03 -9.65 -10.34
CA ASP A 158 2.69 -8.23 -10.35
C ASP A 158 1.26 -7.93 -9.83
N ALA A 159 0.37 -8.94 -9.81
CA ALA A 159 -0.93 -8.87 -9.16
C ALA A 159 -0.90 -9.12 -7.63
N GLY A 160 0.28 -9.35 -7.06
CA GLY A 160 0.51 -9.55 -5.63
C GLY A 160 0.79 -11.00 -5.20
N PHE A 161 0.97 -11.93 -6.15
CA PHE A 161 1.34 -13.33 -5.86
C PHE A 161 2.84 -13.57 -6.07
N TYR A 162 3.69 -12.85 -5.32
CA TYR A 162 5.15 -12.85 -5.50
C TYR A 162 5.78 -14.25 -5.33
N ASP A 163 5.27 -15.01 -4.36
CA ASP A 163 5.78 -16.34 -3.97
C ASP A 163 5.10 -17.50 -4.72
N THR A 164 4.63 -17.25 -5.95
CA THR A 164 3.98 -18.30 -6.75
C THR A 164 4.97 -19.40 -7.15
N GLU A 165 4.69 -20.65 -6.74
CA GLU A 165 5.51 -21.83 -7.04
C GLU A 165 5.10 -22.56 -8.33
N LEU A 166 4.06 -22.08 -9.00
CA LEU A 166 3.55 -22.69 -10.23
C LEU A 166 4.64 -22.80 -11.30
N GLY A 167 4.75 -23.99 -11.87
CA GLY A 167 5.61 -24.31 -13.00
C GLY A 167 4.84 -24.36 -14.31
N LEU A 168 5.59 -24.50 -15.40
CA LEU A 168 5.01 -24.68 -16.74
C LEU A 168 4.10 -25.92 -16.80
N ASP A 169 4.47 -26.99 -16.11
CA ASP A 169 3.75 -28.26 -16.12
C ASP A 169 2.37 -28.17 -15.44
N ASP A 170 2.15 -27.13 -14.62
CA ASP A 170 0.85 -26.85 -14.00
C ASP A 170 -0.13 -26.14 -14.95
N LEU A 171 0.37 -25.58 -16.06
CA LEU A 171 -0.45 -24.88 -17.04
C LEU A 171 -1.02 -25.85 -18.10
N VAL A 172 -2.32 -26.13 -18.00
CA VAL A 172 -3.03 -26.97 -18.96
C VAL A 172 -3.72 -26.12 -20.03
N PHE A 173 -3.35 -26.34 -21.30
CA PHE A 173 -4.04 -25.75 -22.44
C PHE A 173 -5.24 -26.62 -22.82
N VAL A 174 -6.44 -26.17 -22.43
CA VAL A 174 -7.69 -26.85 -22.78
C VAL A 174 -8.15 -26.41 -24.17
N GLN A 175 -8.32 -27.37 -25.08
CA GLN A 175 -8.98 -27.21 -26.37
C GLN A 175 -10.32 -27.96 -26.30
N PHE A 176 -11.40 -27.34 -26.79
CA PHE A 176 -12.74 -27.92 -26.85
C PHE A 176 -13.10 -28.28 -28.29
#